data_AF-A0A397YQ47-F1
#
_entry.id   AF-A0A397YQ47-F1
#
_cell.length_a   1.000
_cell.length_b   1.000
_cell.length_c   1.000
_cell.angle_alpha   90.00
_cell.angle_beta   90.00
_cell.angle_gamma   90.00
#
_symmetry.space_group_name_H-M   'P 1'
#
loop_
_entity.id
_entity.type
_entity.pdbx_description
1 polymer ?
#
loop_
_entity_poly.entity_id
_entity_poly.type
_entity_poly.pdbx_seq_one_letter_code
_entity_poly.pdbx_strand_id
1 'polypeptide(L)'
;MLYELLSGARLVLALGAEPKLDLVPGAMEFALPFYTLNDAIRVNEKLSKLERRNFKNGNPIKVAVVGCGYGGVELAATISVLSVSLSEFGNFSFDGEIGNAHS
;
A
#
# COMPACT_ATOMS: atom_id res chain seq x y z
N MET A 1 44.30 9.03 22.79
CA MET A 1 43.97 7.59 22.70
C MET A 1 42.45 7.38 22.79
N LEU A 2 41.66 7.90 21.85
CA LEU A 2 40.20 7.66 21.81
C LEU A 2 39.64 7.49 20.38
N TYR A 3 40.47 7.70 19.35
CA TYR A 3 40.04 7.77 17.94
C TYR A 3 40.17 6.44 17.18
N GLU A 4 40.90 5.46 17.73
CA GLU A 4 41.25 4.21 17.02
C GLU A 4 40.31 3.02 17.29
N LEU A 5 39.42 3.10 18.29
CA LEU A 5 38.57 1.95 18.68
C LEU A 5 37.26 1.82 17.87
N LEU A 6 36.96 2.76 16.98
CA LEU A 6 35.73 2.76 16.15
C LEU A 6 35.98 2.43 14.67
N SER A 7 37.24 2.32 14.22
CA SER A 7 37.58 2.18 12.80
C SER A 7 37.35 0.77 12.19
N GLY A 8 36.87 -0.20 12.98
CA GLY A 8 36.69 -1.59 12.54
C GLY A 8 35.28 -2.16 12.72
N ALA A 9 34.34 -1.38 13.27
CA ALA A 9 32.98 -1.85 13.51
C ALA A 9 32.15 -1.80 12.21
N ARG A 10 31.54 -2.93 11.83
CA ARG A 10 30.60 -2.98 10.71
C ARG A 10 29.20 -2.66 11.22
N LEU A 11 28.57 -1.62 10.66
CA LEU A 11 27.20 -1.21 10.95
C LEU A 11 26.30 -1.63 9.79
N VAL A 12 25.23 -2.38 10.08
CA VAL A 12 24.18 -2.70 9.11
C VAL A 12 22.94 -1.89 9.46
N LEU A 13 22.48 -1.06 8.53
CA LEU A 13 21.25 -0.29 8.65
C LEU A 13 20.16 -0.94 7.77
N ALA A 14 19.16 -1.54 8.42
CA ALA A 14 18.04 -2.22 7.78
C ALA A 14 16.71 -1.57 8.19
N LEU A 15 16.61 -0.25 8.06
CA LEU A 15 15.47 0.55 8.52
C LEU A 15 14.20 0.36 7.66
N GLY A 16 14.32 -0.27 6.49
CA GLY A 16 13.22 -0.43 5.56
C GLY A 16 12.84 0.89 4.87
N ALA A 17 11.59 0.98 4.41
CA ALA A 17 11.04 2.19 3.79
C ALA A 17 9.65 2.46 4.38
N GLU A 18 9.19 3.71 4.28
CA GLU A 18 7.85 4.11 4.73
C GLU A 18 6.94 4.42 3.53
N PRO A 19 5.61 4.21 3.66
CA PRO A 19 4.65 4.63 2.64
C PRO A 19 4.67 6.15 2.44
N LYS A 20 4.81 6.60 1.20
CA LYS A 20 4.74 8.03 0.85
C LYS A 20 3.29 8.47 0.63
N LEU A 21 2.61 8.89 1.69
CA LEU A 21 1.20 9.33 1.66
C LEU A 21 1.03 10.84 1.44
N ASP A 22 2.12 11.60 1.43
CA ASP A 22 2.17 13.06 1.24
C ASP A 22 2.11 13.50 -0.23
N LEU A 23 2.28 12.56 -1.16
CA LEU A 23 2.27 12.82 -2.61
C LEU A 23 0.90 13.19 -3.16
N VAL A 24 -0.19 12.77 -2.50
CA VAL A 24 -1.57 13.00 -2.96
C VAL A 24 -2.34 13.75 -1.86
N PRO A 25 -2.89 14.94 -2.14
CA PRO A 25 -3.68 15.69 -1.17
C PRO A 25 -4.81 14.85 -0.57
N GLY A 26 -4.90 14.83 0.76
CA GLY A 26 -5.88 14.06 1.51
C GLY A 26 -5.57 12.57 1.69
N ALA A 27 -4.53 12.00 1.05
CA ALA A 27 -4.20 10.59 1.23
C ALA A 27 -3.76 10.27 2.67
N MET A 28 -3.03 11.16 3.33
CA MET A 28 -2.71 11.00 4.76
C MET A 28 -3.95 10.92 5.67
N GLU A 29 -5.03 11.61 5.31
CA GLU A 29 -6.25 11.72 6.12
C GLU A 29 -7.23 10.59 5.82
N PHE A 30 -7.35 10.21 4.53
CA PHE A 30 -8.42 9.35 4.05
C PHE A 30 -7.94 7.98 3.55
N ALA A 31 -6.68 7.83 3.13
CA ALA A 31 -6.18 6.55 2.63
C ALA A 31 -5.85 5.59 3.77
N LEU A 32 -5.95 4.30 3.48
CA LEU A 32 -5.43 3.25 4.34
C LEU A 32 -4.14 2.71 3.71
N PRO A 33 -2.97 2.88 4.34
CA PRO A 33 -1.75 2.22 3.88
C PRO A 33 -1.91 0.69 3.95
N PHE A 34 -0.98 -0.03 3.33
CA PHE A 34 -0.91 -1.49 3.35
C PHE A 34 0.56 -1.95 3.27
N TYR A 35 1.35 -1.58 4.28
CA TYR A 35 2.80 -1.87 4.32
C TYR A 35 3.21 -2.65 5.57
N THR A 36 2.54 -2.41 6.69
CA THR A 36 2.77 -3.11 7.95
C THR A 36 1.63 -4.09 8.28
N LEU A 37 1.86 -4.97 9.25
CA LEU A 37 0.80 -5.85 9.77
C LEU A 37 -0.38 -5.05 10.33
N ASN A 38 -0.11 -3.95 11.03
CA ASN A 38 -1.17 -3.09 11.60
C ASN A 38 -2.01 -2.45 10.50
N ASP A 39 -1.39 -2.08 9.38
CA ASP A 39 -2.11 -1.57 8.22
C ASP A 39 -3.08 -2.61 7.65
N ALA A 40 -2.62 -3.85 7.49
CA ALA A 40 -3.45 -4.95 7.00
C ALA A 40 -4.64 -5.25 7.92
N ILE A 41 -4.41 -5.25 9.24
CA ILE A 41 -5.48 -5.42 10.24
C ILE A 41 -6.51 -4.30 10.10
N ARG A 42 -6.06 -3.04 9.98
CA ARG A 42 -6.96 -1.88 9.85
C ARG A 42 -7.79 -1.93 8.56
N VAL A 43 -7.19 -2.33 7.44
CA VAL A 43 -7.91 -2.54 6.17
C VAL A 43 -8.99 -3.61 6.34
N ASN A 44 -8.64 -4.77 6.92
CA ASN A 44 -9.58 -5.87 7.14
C ASN A 44 -10.76 -5.45 8.05
N GLU A 45 -10.48 -4.76 9.15
CA GLU A 45 -11.53 -4.25 10.04
C GLU A 45 -12.46 -3.26 9.33
N LYS A 46 -11.91 -2.37 8.50
CA LYS A 46 -12.71 -1.39 7.75
C LYS A 46 -13.62 -2.08 6.76
N LEU A 47 -13.10 -3.05 6.00
CA LEU A 47 -13.88 -3.85 5.05
C LEU A 47 -14.98 -4.63 5.76
N SER A 48 -14.64 -5.36 6.83
CA SER A 48 -15.61 -6.10 7.66
C SER A 48 -16.75 -5.20 8.18
N LYS A 49 -16.45 -3.97 8.60
CA LYS A 49 -17.45 -2.99 9.05
C LYS A 49 -18.30 -2.45 7.91
N LEU A 50 -17.76 -2.33 6.69
CA LEU A 50 -18.52 -1.90 5.52
C LEU A 50 -19.45 -3.02 5.04
N GLU A 51 -18.96 -4.26 4.97
CA GLU A 51 -19.74 -5.45 4.62
C GLU A 51 -20.97 -5.59 5.52
N ARG A 52 -20.78 -5.56 6.84
CA ARG A 52 -21.90 -5.68 7.79
C ARG A 52 -22.94 -4.57 7.65
N ARG A 53 -22.52 -3.35 7.32
CA ARG A 53 -23.42 -2.19 7.16
C ARG A 53 -24.18 -2.27 5.84
N ASN A 54 -23.51 -2.63 4.76
CA ASN A 54 -24.07 -2.68 3.43
C ASN A 54 -24.87 -3.96 3.16
N PHE A 55 -24.64 -5.03 3.93
CA PHE A 55 -25.36 -6.31 3.82
C PHE A 55 -26.88 -6.14 3.86
N LYS A 56 -27.38 -5.23 4.70
CA LYS A 56 -28.83 -4.98 4.83
C LYS A 56 -29.45 -4.21 3.67
N ASN A 57 -28.66 -3.39 2.99
CA ASN A 57 -29.13 -2.45 1.97
C ASN A 57 -28.82 -2.92 0.54
N GLY A 58 -28.05 -4.01 0.38
CA GLY A 58 -27.64 -4.55 -0.92
C GLY A 58 -26.70 -3.64 -1.74
N ASN A 59 -26.27 -2.51 -1.18
CA ASN A 59 -25.43 -1.55 -1.90
C ASN A 59 -24.00 -2.08 -2.00
N PRO A 60 -23.41 -2.14 -3.21
CA PRO A 60 -22.04 -2.60 -3.39
C PRO A 60 -21.06 -1.67 -2.66
N ILE A 61 -20.06 -2.27 -2.01
CA ILE A 61 -18.93 -1.54 -1.45
C ILE A 61 -18.01 -1.18 -2.61
N LYS A 62 -17.53 0.06 -2.64
CA LYS A 62 -16.55 0.54 -3.61
C LYS A 62 -15.19 0.62 -2.92
N VAL A 63 -14.19 0.00 -3.54
CA VAL A 63 -12.80 0.01 -3.07
C VAL A 63 -11.92 0.43 -4.23
N ALA A 64 -11.05 1.42 -3.99
CA ALA A 64 -9.99 1.80 -4.89
C ALA A 64 -8.66 1.36 -4.28
N VAL A 65 -7.89 0.57 -5.02
CA VAL A 65 -6.52 0.18 -4.64
C VAL A 65 -5.56 1.00 -5.49
N VAL A 66 -4.71 1.80 -4.84
CA VAL A 66 -3.77 2.69 -5.52
C VAL A 66 -2.37 2.06 -5.47
N GLY A 67 -1.81 1.78 -6.64
CA GLY A 67 -0.50 1.15 -6.82
C GLY A 67 -0.57 -0.29 -7.34
N CYS A 68 0.22 -0.58 -8.38
CA CYS A 68 0.25 -1.90 -9.06
C CYS A 68 1.46 -2.76 -8.65
N GLY A 69 2.07 -2.48 -7.50
CA GLY A 69 3.09 -3.36 -6.92
C GLY A 69 2.48 -4.65 -6.39
N TYR A 70 3.33 -5.60 -5.99
CA TYR A 70 2.91 -6.92 -5.51
C TYR A 70 1.78 -6.86 -4.45
N GLY A 71 1.96 -6.07 -3.40
CA GLY A 71 0.95 -5.91 -2.35
C GLY A 71 -0.37 -5.30 -2.84
N GLY A 72 -0.34 -4.38 -3.81
CA GLY A 72 -1.55 -3.79 -4.39
C GLY A 72 -2.32 -4.77 -5.27
N VAL A 73 -1.61 -5.55 -6.09
CA VAL A 73 -2.21 -6.59 -6.94
C VAL A 73 -2.84 -7.69 -6.09
N GLU A 74 -2.12 -8.21 -5.09
CA GLU A 74 -2.66 -9.23 -4.18
C GLU A 74 -3.83 -8.73 -3.35
N LEU A 75 -3.77 -7.50 -2.85
CA LEU A 75 -4.87 -6.90 -2.11
C LEU A 75 -6.12 -6.77 -2.99
N ALA A 76 -5.98 -6.27 -4.22
CA ALA A 76 -7.10 -6.15 -5.17
C ALA A 76 -7.69 -7.52 -5.51
N ALA A 77 -6.85 -8.54 -5.73
CA ALA A 77 -7.29 -9.91 -6.01
C ALA A 77 -8.03 -10.52 -4.81
N THR A 78 -7.52 -10.30 -3.59
CA THR A 78 -8.16 -10.81 -2.37
C THR A 78 -9.54 -10.18 -2.17
N ILE A 79 -9.66 -8.86 -2.38
CA ILE A 79 -10.92 -8.13 -2.23
C ILE A 79 -11.94 -8.50 -3.33
N SER A 80 -11.49 -8.78 -4.56
CA SER A 80 -12.41 -9.15 -5.64
C SER A 80 -13.15 -10.47 -5.38
N VAL A 81 -12.49 -11.41 -4.69
CA VAL A 81 -13.09 -12.68 -4.25
C VAL A 81 -14.13 -12.46 -3.15
N LEU A 82 -13.96 -11.41 -2.34
CA LEU A 82 -14.88 -10.99 -1.28
C LEU A 82 -16.01 -10.08 -1.83
N SER A 83 -16.80 -10.48 -2.84
CA SER A 83 -18.04 -9.79 -3.30
C SER A 83 -18.06 -8.24 -3.21
N VAL A 84 -16.95 -7.57 -3.52
CA VAL A 84 -16.81 -6.11 -3.52
C VAL A 84 -16.71 -5.69 -4.98
N SER A 85 -17.60 -4.79 -5.41
CA SER A 85 -17.57 -4.28 -6.78
C SER A 85 -16.37 -3.35 -6.92
N LEU A 86 -15.32 -3.83 -7.58
CA LEU A 86 -14.16 -3.03 -7.98
C LEU A 86 -14.64 -2.02 -9.04
N SER A 87 -15.07 -0.84 -8.59
CA SER A 87 -15.26 0.30 -9.48
C SER A 87 -13.89 0.85 -9.85
N GLU A 88 -13.43 0.43 -11.03
CA GLU A 88 -12.43 1.05 -11.92
C GLU A 88 -10.98 1.06 -11.43
N PHE A 89 -10.21 0.14 -12.01
CA PHE A 89 -8.80 0.36 -12.33
C PHE A 89 -8.68 1.65 -13.16
N GLY A 90 -8.32 2.76 -12.52
CA GLY A 90 -7.93 3.97 -13.21
C GLY A 90 -6.73 3.69 -14.11
N ASN A 91 -6.88 3.95 -15.41
CA ASN A 91 -5.88 3.82 -16.47
C ASN A 91 -4.45 4.14 -15.99
N PHE A 92 -3.58 3.14 -16.01
CA PHE A 92 -2.14 3.37 -16.01
C PHE A 92 -1.61 3.07 -17.42
N SER A 93 -1.49 4.11 -18.23
CA SER A 93 -0.61 4.08 -19.40
C SER A 93 0.82 4.13 -18.89
N PHE A 94 1.61 3.10 -19.21
CA PHE A 94 3.06 3.11 -19.00
C PHE A 94 3.71 3.92 -20.15
N ASP A 95 3.84 5.24 -19.98
CA ASP A 95 4.74 6.07 -20.79
C ASP A 95 6.06 6.30 -20.04
N GLY A 96 6.62 5.22 -19.49
CA GLY A 96 7.92 5.22 -18.83
C GLY A 96 8.98 4.64 -19.76
N GLU A 97 9.70 5.51 -20.47
CA GLU A 97 10.97 5.15 -21.10
C GLU A 97 11.87 4.45 -20.07
N ILE A 98 12.27 3.22 -20.39
CA ILE A 98 13.36 2.52 -19.70
C ILE A 98 14.65 3.28 -20.01
N GLY A 99 14.97 4.25 -19.17
CA GLY A 99 16.25 4.93 -19.15
C GLY A 99 17.36 3.91 -18.95
N ASN A 100 18.14 3.70 -20.01
CA ASN A 100 19.31 2.84 -20.05
C ASN A 100 20.36 3.32 -19.03
N ALA A 101 20.55 2.57 -17.95
CA ALA A 101 21.66 2.80 -17.02
C ALA A 101 22.91 2.06 -17.55
N HIS A 102 23.66 2.76 -18.40
CA HIS A 102 25.08 2.48 -18.59
C HIS A 102 25.87 3.06 -17.41
N SER A 103 26.50 2.17 -16.63
CA SER A 103 27.90 2.28 -16.18
C SER A 103 28.24 1.07 -15.30
#